data_AF-A0A6J0XW07-F1
#
_entry.id   AF-A0A6J0XW07-F1
#
_cell.length_a   1.000
_cell.length_b   1.000
_cell.length_c   1.000
_cell.angle_alpha   90.00
_cell.angle_beta   90.00
_cell.angle_gamma   90.00
#
_symmetry.space_group_name_H-M   'P 1'
#
loop_
_entity.id
_entity.type
_entity.pdbx_description
1 polymer ?
#
loop_
_entity_poly.entity_id
_entity_poly.type
_entity_poly.pdbx_seq_one_letter_code
_entity_poly.pdbx_strand_id
1 'polypeptide(L)'
;MYSGAKTGLVLTDIQREQQELKKRDQETMAFEAEFQHAETVFRDKSGRKRNLKLERLEQRRKAEKDSERDDLYAQWGKGLAQTRQQQQNVEDAVKEMQKPLARYIDDEDLDRMLREQEREGDPMANFIKKNKAKENKNKKVRPRYSGPAPPPNRFNIWPGYRWDGVDRSNGFEQKRFARLASKKAVEELAYKWSVEDM
;
A
#
# COMPACT_ATOMS: atom_id res chain seq x y z
N MET A 1 -25.08 -40.35 -76.87
CA MET A 1 -24.57 -39.05 -76.36
C MET A 1 -23.32 -39.38 -75.58
N TYR A 2 -22.17 -39.35 -76.26
CA TYR A 2 -21.18 -38.26 -76.19
C TYR A 2 -20.49 -38.11 -74.83
N SER A 3 -19.17 -38.29 -74.91
CA SER A 3 -18.09 -37.67 -74.13
C SER A 3 -17.92 -38.00 -72.65
N GLY A 4 -16.79 -38.63 -72.36
CA GLY A 4 -16.19 -38.64 -71.03
C GLY A 4 -14.81 -39.32 -70.99
N ALA A 5 -13.97 -39.15 -72.01
CA ALA A 5 -12.57 -39.53 -71.90
C ALA A 5 -11.90 -38.72 -70.78
N LYS A 6 -11.22 -39.38 -69.84
CA LYS A 6 -10.08 -38.81 -69.11
C LYS A 6 -9.23 -39.90 -68.44
N THR A 7 -8.15 -40.23 -69.15
CA THR A 7 -6.78 -40.37 -68.64
C THR A 7 -6.55 -41.26 -67.42
N GLY A 8 -6.30 -42.55 -67.69
CA GLY A 8 -5.72 -43.52 -66.75
C GLY A 8 -4.27 -43.92 -67.06
N LEU A 9 -3.57 -43.21 -67.96
CA LEU A 9 -2.11 -43.28 -68.05
C LEU A 9 -1.55 -42.40 -66.92
N VAL A 10 -1.52 -42.94 -65.71
CA VAL A 10 -0.70 -42.34 -64.66
C VAL A 10 0.74 -42.50 -65.14
N LEU A 11 1.36 -41.39 -65.58
CA LEU A 11 2.78 -41.35 -65.88
C LEU A 11 3.51 -42.01 -64.71
N THR A 12 4.36 -42.99 -65.01
CA THR A 12 5.19 -43.71 -64.02
C THR A 12 5.93 -42.74 -63.09
N ASP A 13 6.20 -41.54 -63.57
CA ASP A 13 6.89 -40.47 -62.87
C ASP A 13 6.06 -39.90 -61.71
N ILE A 14 4.74 -39.76 -61.85
CA ILE A 14 3.85 -39.29 -60.77
C ILE A 14 3.75 -40.34 -59.65
N GLN A 15 3.71 -41.63 -60.01
CA GLN A 15 3.72 -42.70 -59.02
C GLN A 15 5.05 -42.77 -58.28
N ARG A 16 6.17 -42.52 -58.97
CA ARG A 16 7.50 -42.42 -58.36
C ARG A 16 7.59 -41.22 -57.43
N GLU A 17 7.14 -40.05 -57.84
CA GLU A 17 7.10 -38.84 -57.00
C GLU A 17 6.25 -39.06 -55.75
N GLN A 18 5.07 -39.71 -55.86
CA GLN A 18 4.25 -40.02 -54.69
C GLN A 18 4.88 -41.07 -53.77
N GLN A 19 5.61 -42.05 -54.32
CA GLN A 19 6.37 -43.01 -53.52
C GLN A 19 7.56 -42.35 -52.83
N GLU A 20 8.24 -41.40 -53.48
CA GLU A 20 9.31 -40.61 -52.87
C GLU A 20 8.79 -39.69 -51.77
N LEU A 21 7.65 -39.02 -51.96
CA LEU A 21 7.02 -38.21 -50.93
C LEU A 21 6.60 -39.06 -49.73
N LYS A 22 5.98 -40.22 -49.96
CA LYS A 22 5.64 -41.16 -48.87
C LYS A 22 6.87 -41.68 -48.14
N LYS A 23 7.98 -41.94 -48.84
CA LYS A 23 9.25 -42.32 -48.21
C LYS A 23 9.81 -41.19 -47.37
N ARG A 24 9.83 -39.95 -47.88
CA ARG A 24 10.24 -38.76 -47.13
C ARG A 24 9.37 -38.55 -45.89
N ASP A 25 8.05 -38.71 -46.00
CA ASP A 25 7.12 -38.59 -44.87
C ASP A 25 7.32 -39.72 -43.84
N GLN A 26 7.63 -40.95 -44.29
CA GLN A 26 7.98 -42.05 -43.38
C GLN A 26 9.32 -41.82 -42.70
N GLU A 27 10.30 -41.27 -43.41
CA GLU A 27 11.62 -40.92 -42.87
C GLU A 27 11.51 -39.78 -41.86
N THR A 28 10.73 -38.74 -42.13
CA THR A 28 10.49 -37.64 -41.17
C THR A 28 9.72 -38.11 -39.95
N MET A 29 8.69 -38.95 -40.13
CA MET A 29 7.93 -39.54 -39.03
C MET A 29 8.77 -40.50 -38.17
N ALA A 30 9.65 -41.30 -38.79
CA ALA A 30 10.59 -42.15 -38.08
C ALA A 30 11.62 -41.33 -37.29
N PHE A 31 12.15 -40.26 -37.90
CA PHE A 31 13.05 -39.34 -37.24
C PHE A 31 12.37 -38.63 -36.06
N GLU A 32 11.16 -38.10 -36.23
CA GLU A 32 10.39 -37.51 -35.13
C GLU A 32 10.11 -38.53 -34.02
N ALA A 33 9.76 -39.78 -34.36
CA ALA A 33 9.57 -40.86 -33.40
C ALA A 33 10.82 -41.17 -32.56
N GLU A 34 12.02 -41.11 -33.16
CA GLU A 34 13.30 -41.30 -32.46
C GLU A 34 13.64 -40.13 -31.51
N PHE A 35 13.22 -38.90 -31.86
CA PHE A 35 13.50 -37.70 -31.05
C PHE A 35 12.38 -37.27 -30.10
N GLN A 36 11.20 -37.92 -30.12
CA GLN A 36 10.09 -37.59 -29.20
C GLN A 36 10.47 -37.69 -27.72
N HIS A 37 11.49 -38.50 -27.38
CA HIS A 37 11.97 -38.70 -26.01
C HIS A 37 13.34 -38.07 -25.73
N ALA A 38 13.89 -37.28 -26.66
CA ALA A 38 15.19 -36.64 -26.48
C ALA A 38 15.06 -35.38 -25.61
N GLU A 39 15.79 -35.32 -24.48
CA GLU A 39 15.81 -34.15 -23.61
C GLU A 39 16.55 -32.96 -24.27
N THR A 40 15.94 -31.78 -24.25
CA THR A 40 16.55 -30.55 -24.77
C THR A 40 17.64 -30.03 -23.82
N VAL A 41 18.89 -30.10 -24.25
CA VAL A 41 20.06 -29.65 -23.46
C VAL A 41 20.40 -28.20 -23.79
N PHE A 42 20.15 -27.30 -22.84
CA PHE A 42 20.55 -25.91 -22.95
C PHE A 42 22.02 -25.73 -22.56
N ARG A 43 22.76 -24.91 -23.31
CA ARG A 43 24.19 -24.64 -23.09
C ARG A 43 24.48 -23.14 -23.11
N ASP A 44 25.48 -22.73 -22.35
CA ASP A 44 25.96 -21.34 -22.34
C ASP A 44 26.89 -21.05 -23.52
N LYS A 45 27.23 -19.76 -23.73
CA LYS A 45 28.15 -19.30 -24.79
C LYS A 45 29.54 -19.97 -24.75
N SER A 46 29.91 -20.55 -23.61
CA SER A 46 31.16 -21.32 -23.40
C SER A 46 31.01 -22.83 -23.60
N GLY A 47 29.81 -23.32 -23.96
CA GLY A 47 29.53 -24.74 -24.22
C GLY A 47 29.13 -25.59 -23.01
N ARG A 48 29.15 -25.02 -21.79
CA ARG A 48 28.77 -25.72 -20.55
C ARG A 48 27.25 -26.01 -20.52
N LYS A 49 26.85 -27.22 -20.12
CA LYS A 49 25.44 -27.61 -19.93
C LYS A 49 24.82 -26.80 -18.78
N ARG A 50 23.67 -26.17 -19.05
CA ARG A 50 22.95 -25.31 -18.11
C ARG A 50 21.87 -26.11 -17.40
N ASN A 51 21.87 -26.07 -16.07
CA ASN A 51 20.86 -26.74 -15.26
C ASN A 51 19.67 -25.79 -15.03
N LEU A 52 18.70 -25.79 -15.95
CA LEU A 52 17.52 -24.91 -15.90
C LEU A 52 16.75 -24.98 -14.57
N LYS A 53 16.65 -26.16 -13.96
CA LYS A 53 15.97 -26.36 -12.67
C LYS A 53 16.69 -25.62 -11.53
N LEU A 54 18.02 -25.68 -11.50
CA LEU A 54 18.83 -25.01 -10.48
C LEU A 54 18.82 -23.49 -10.68
N GLU A 55 18.92 -23.02 -11.92
CA GLU A 55 18.86 -21.59 -12.23
C GLU A 55 17.51 -20.97 -11.86
N ARG A 56 16.39 -21.66 -12.13
CA ARG A 56 15.05 -21.22 -11.69
C ARG A 56 14.94 -21.15 -10.16
N LEU A 57 15.49 -22.13 -9.45
CA LEU A 57 15.50 -22.12 -7.98
C LEU A 57 16.34 -20.96 -7.42
N GLU A 58 17.51 -20.69 -8.01
CA GLU A 58 18.35 -19.55 -7.63
C GLU A 58 17.69 -18.21 -7.93
N GLN A 59 17.05 -18.07 -9.10
CA GLN A 59 16.28 -16.88 -9.47
C GLN A 59 15.12 -16.65 -8.50
N ARG A 60 14.38 -17.71 -8.15
CA ARG A 60 13.30 -17.62 -7.16
C ARG A 60 13.82 -17.19 -5.79
N ARG A 61 14.92 -17.80 -5.31
CA ARG A 61 15.54 -17.42 -4.03
C ARG A 61 16.05 -15.97 -4.04
N LYS A 62 16.55 -15.50 -5.18
CA LYS A 62 16.98 -14.10 -5.33
C LYS A 62 15.77 -13.16 -5.30
N ALA A 63 14.71 -13.49 -6.05
CA ALA A 63 13.48 -12.72 -6.06
C ALA A 63 12.84 -12.63 -4.67
N GLU A 64 12.80 -13.73 -3.91
CA GLU A 64 12.30 -13.76 -2.53
C GLU A 64 13.11 -12.82 -1.63
N LYS A 65 14.45 -12.85 -1.72
CA LYS A 65 15.32 -11.94 -0.95
C LYS A 65 15.17 -10.48 -1.36
N ASP A 66 14.91 -10.22 -2.65
CA ASP A 66 14.71 -8.87 -3.15
C ASP A 66 13.33 -8.35 -2.69
N SER A 67 12.27 -9.18 -2.72
CA SER A 67 10.97 -8.82 -2.16
C SER A 67 11.01 -8.59 -0.66
N GLU A 68 11.77 -9.39 0.11
CA GLU A 68 11.94 -9.17 1.55
C GLU A 68 12.61 -7.81 1.83
N ARG A 69 13.60 -7.42 1.02
CA ARG A 69 14.22 -6.09 1.14
C ARG A 69 13.25 -4.99 0.78
N ASP A 70 12.52 -5.14 -0.31
CA ASP A 70 11.54 -4.15 -0.76
C ASP A 70 10.45 -3.95 0.29
N ASP A 71 10.00 -5.02 0.95
CA ASP A 71 9.04 -4.97 2.06
C ASP A 71 9.63 -4.21 3.27
N LEU A 72 10.89 -4.46 3.63
CA LEU A 72 11.57 -3.73 4.69
C LEU A 72 11.70 -2.24 4.36
N TYR A 73 12.07 -1.90 3.12
CA TYR A 73 12.14 -0.51 2.66
C TYR A 73 10.76 0.14 2.63
N ALA A 74 9.72 -0.59 2.23
CA ALA A 74 8.35 -0.10 2.29
C ALA A 74 7.89 0.16 3.72
N GLN A 75 8.29 -0.69 4.68
CA GLN A 75 8.01 -0.48 6.10
C GLN A 75 8.78 0.72 6.66
N TRP A 76 10.06 0.88 6.32
CA TRP A 76 10.89 2.01 6.78
C TRP A 76 10.53 3.34 6.11
N GLY A 77 10.06 3.29 4.86
CA GLY A 77 9.57 4.45 4.12
C GLY A 77 8.23 4.99 4.65
N LYS A 78 7.48 4.19 5.41
CA LYS A 78 6.25 4.63 6.08
C LYS A 78 6.57 5.47 7.31
N GLY A 79 5.81 6.54 7.52
CA GLY A 79 5.95 7.36 8.72
C GLY A 79 5.41 6.66 9.97
N LEU A 80 6.13 6.73 11.10
CA LEU A 80 5.69 6.16 12.38
C LEU A 80 4.27 6.60 12.79
N ALA A 81 3.92 7.86 12.53
CA ALA A 81 2.59 8.40 12.83
C ALA A 81 1.49 7.75 11.96
N GLN A 82 1.79 7.48 10.68
CA GLN A 82 0.86 6.83 9.76
C GLN A 82 0.60 5.38 10.18
N THR A 83 1.67 4.64 10.54
CA THR A 83 1.54 3.28 11.04
C THR A 83 0.73 3.22 12.33
N ARG A 84 1.01 4.13 13.29
CA ARG A 84 0.25 4.19 14.54
C ARG A 84 -1.21 4.53 14.30
N GLN A 85 -1.49 5.47 13.40
CA GLN A 85 -2.87 5.82 13.04
C GLN A 85 -3.58 4.64 12.36
N GLN A 86 -2.90 3.91 11.48
CA GLN A 86 -3.46 2.71 10.86
C GLN A 86 -3.80 1.65 11.90
N GLN A 87 -2.91 1.40 12.87
CA GLN A 87 -3.17 0.47 13.98
C GLN A 87 -4.39 0.91 14.81
N GLN A 88 -4.45 2.18 15.19
CA GLN A 88 -5.59 2.75 15.94
C GLN A 88 -6.90 2.61 15.15
N ASN A 89 -6.89 2.94 13.86
CA ASN A 89 -8.06 2.81 13.00
C ASN A 89 -8.54 1.35 12.89
N VAL A 90 -7.62 0.37 12.85
CA VAL A 90 -7.97 -1.05 12.83
C VAL A 90 -8.56 -1.48 14.17
N GLU A 91 -7.95 -1.10 15.29
CA GLU A 91 -8.47 -1.39 16.63
C GLU A 91 -9.85 -0.78 16.83
N ASP A 92 -10.03 0.48 16.42
CA ASP A 92 -11.30 1.18 16.52
C ASP A 92 -12.35 0.56 15.58
N ALA A 93 -11.98 0.16 14.36
CA ALA A 93 -12.90 -0.54 13.46
C ALA A 93 -13.37 -1.86 14.06
N VAL A 94 -12.48 -2.66 14.66
CA VAL A 94 -12.88 -3.93 15.32
C VAL A 94 -13.83 -3.66 16.48
N LYS A 95 -13.58 -2.62 17.29
CA LYS A 95 -14.48 -2.24 18.38
C LYS A 95 -15.83 -1.78 17.86
N GLU A 96 -15.87 -0.91 16.85
CA GLU A 96 -17.14 -0.40 16.29
C GLU A 96 -17.91 -1.49 15.54
N MET A 97 -17.24 -2.47 14.92
CA MET A 97 -17.89 -3.64 14.32
C MET A 97 -18.65 -4.50 15.35
N GLN A 98 -18.21 -4.50 16.61
CA GLN A 98 -18.88 -5.23 17.70
C GLN A 98 -20.04 -4.43 18.32
N LYS A 99 -20.11 -3.12 18.04
CA LYS A 99 -21.11 -2.22 18.62
C LYS A 99 -22.38 -2.14 17.77
N PRO A 100 -23.53 -1.86 18.40
CA PRO A 100 -24.75 -1.53 17.66
C PRO A 100 -24.60 -0.18 16.93
N LEU A 101 -25.39 0.02 15.87
CA LEU A 101 -25.33 1.23 15.04
C LEU A 101 -25.62 2.53 15.82
N ALA A 102 -26.55 2.48 16.77
CA ALA A 102 -26.95 3.63 17.57
C ALA A 102 -26.29 3.56 18.96
N ARG A 103 -25.76 4.69 19.42
CA ARG A 103 -25.31 4.87 20.81
C ARG A 103 -26.47 5.36 21.66
N TYR A 104 -26.66 4.75 22.82
CA TYR A 104 -27.69 5.12 23.79
C TYR A 104 -27.08 5.86 24.98
N ILE A 105 -27.93 6.42 25.83
CA ILE A 105 -27.52 7.14 27.04
C ILE A 105 -26.77 6.22 28.01
N ASP A 106 -27.12 4.93 28.02
CA ASP A 106 -26.54 3.92 28.91
C ASP A 106 -25.28 3.24 28.33
N ASP A 107 -24.69 3.77 27.25
CA ASP A 107 -23.45 3.24 26.66
C ASP A 107 -22.25 3.45 27.62
N GLU A 108 -21.66 2.35 28.08
CA GLU A 108 -20.54 2.35 29.01
C GLU A 108 -19.31 3.09 28.48
N ASP A 109 -19.06 3.03 27.17
CA ASP A 109 -17.92 3.71 26.56
C ASP A 109 -18.11 5.23 26.55
N LEU A 110 -19.34 5.69 26.32
CA LEU A 110 -19.70 7.10 26.37
C LEU A 110 -19.59 7.64 27.81
N ASP A 111 -20.14 6.91 28.79
CA ASP A 111 -20.05 7.30 30.20
C ASP A 111 -18.57 7.37 30.65
N ARG A 112 -17.75 6.39 30.26
CA ARG A 112 -16.29 6.41 30.52
C ARG A 112 -15.63 7.65 29.94
N MET A 113 -15.90 7.98 28.66
CA MET A 113 -15.36 9.17 28.01
C MET A 113 -15.76 10.47 28.73
N LEU A 114 -17.03 10.59 29.13
CA LEU A 114 -17.56 11.77 29.82
C LEU A 114 -17.01 11.92 31.24
N ARG A 115 -16.71 10.81 31.93
CA ARG A 115 -16.03 10.81 33.24
C ARG A 115 -14.56 11.21 33.14
N GLU A 116 -13.91 10.86 32.03
CA GLU A 116 -12.51 11.19 31.79
C GLU A 116 -12.29 12.66 31.39
N GLN A 117 -13.30 13.32 30.83
CA GLN A 117 -13.25 14.70 30.40
C GLN A 117 -12.93 15.64 31.57
N GLU A 118 -11.87 16.43 31.40
CA GLU A 118 -11.53 17.47 32.36
C GLU A 118 -12.49 18.65 32.20
N ARG A 119 -13.11 19.07 33.31
CA ARG A 119 -14.00 20.25 33.37
C ARG A 119 -13.31 21.37 34.10
N GLU A 120 -13.33 22.56 33.50
CA GLU A 120 -12.85 23.76 34.17
C GLU A 120 -13.76 24.10 35.35
N GLY A 121 -13.17 24.50 36.48
CA GLY A 121 -13.91 24.84 37.70
C GLY A 121 -14.31 23.66 38.60
N ASP A 122 -13.92 22.42 38.28
CA ASP A 122 -14.14 21.28 39.18
C ASP A 122 -13.20 21.35 40.40
N PRO A 123 -13.72 21.45 41.64
CA PRO A 123 -12.90 21.49 42.85
C PRO A 123 -12.07 20.22 43.07
N MET A 124 -12.49 19.06 42.53
CA MET A 124 -11.77 17.80 42.65
C MET A 124 -10.71 17.55 41.56
N ALA A 125 -10.65 18.36 40.51
CA ALA A 125 -9.75 18.14 39.37
C ALA A 125 -8.28 18.00 39.79
N ASN A 126 -7.82 18.79 40.76
CA ASN A 126 -6.45 18.74 41.28
C ASN A 126 -6.11 17.39 41.94
N PHE A 127 -7.05 16.80 42.67
CA PHE A 127 -6.88 15.49 43.30
C PHE A 127 -6.80 14.38 42.25
N ILE A 128 -7.69 14.43 41.25
CA ILE A 128 -7.72 13.47 40.14
C ILE A 128 -6.41 13.53 39.35
N LYS A 129 -5.91 14.73 39.01
CA LYS A 129 -4.62 14.91 38.32
C LYS A 129 -3.45 14.30 39.10
N LYS A 130 -3.41 14.51 40.42
CA LYS A 130 -2.34 13.96 41.29
C LYS A 130 -2.36 12.42 41.30
N ASN A 131 -3.54 11.81 41.30
CA ASN A 131 -3.68 10.35 41.25
C ASN A 131 -3.24 9.80 39.89
N LYS A 132 -3.72 10.39 38.78
CA LYS A 132 -3.29 10.01 37.42
C LYS A 132 -1.77 10.17 37.21
N ALA A 133 -1.16 11.20 37.81
CA ALA A 133 0.29 11.41 37.75
C ALA A 133 1.08 10.32 38.48
N LYS A 134 0.54 9.72 39.56
CA LYS A 134 1.17 8.60 40.26
C LYS A 134 1.13 7.31 39.45
N GLU A 135 0.02 7.02 38.79
CA GLU A 135 -0.14 5.84 37.93
C GLU A 135 0.78 5.88 36.70
N ASN A 136 0.96 7.06 36.10
CA ASN A 136 1.77 7.22 34.89
C ASN A 136 3.29 7.13 35.12
N LYS A 137 3.77 6.97 36.36
CA LYS A 137 5.21 6.86 36.67
C LYS A 137 5.93 5.68 36.01
N ASN A 138 5.20 4.61 35.69
CA ASN A 138 5.77 3.42 35.04
C ASN A 138 5.97 3.57 33.52
N LYS A 139 5.44 4.63 32.89
CA LYS A 139 5.58 4.85 31.45
C LYS A 139 6.83 5.69 31.19
N LYS A 140 7.80 5.14 30.46
CA LYS A 140 8.95 5.91 29.93
C LYS A 140 8.45 6.87 28.84
N VAL A 141 8.02 8.07 29.23
CA VAL A 141 7.55 9.11 28.31
C VAL A 141 8.76 9.84 27.71
N ARG A 142 8.78 10.02 26.37
CA ARG A 142 9.79 10.86 25.72
C ARG A 142 9.66 12.31 26.22
N PRO A 143 10.78 13.02 26.45
CA PRO A 143 10.71 14.41 26.86
C PRO A 143 9.89 15.22 25.84
N ARG A 144 9.18 16.22 26.35
CA ARG A 144 8.47 17.22 25.54
C ARG A 144 9.25 18.53 25.58
N TYR A 145 8.98 19.38 24.60
CA TYR A 145 9.53 20.72 24.56
C TYR A 145 9.08 21.53 25.78
N SER A 146 10.02 22.26 26.39
CA SER A 146 9.83 23.01 27.63
C SER A 146 10.02 24.52 27.50
N GLY A 147 10.17 25.03 26.27
CA GLY A 147 10.39 26.46 26.03
C GLY A 147 9.10 27.26 25.84
N PRO A 148 9.18 28.52 25.35
CA PRO A 148 8.02 29.38 25.10
C PRO A 148 7.01 28.74 24.14
N ALA A 149 5.76 29.17 24.17
CA ALA A 149 4.72 28.59 23.32
C ALA A 149 5.15 28.62 21.83
N PRO A 150 5.18 27.45 21.13
CA PRO A 150 5.56 27.41 19.74
C PRO A 150 4.54 28.13 18.85
N PRO A 151 4.96 28.66 17.69
CA PRO A 151 4.02 29.19 16.71
C PRO A 151 3.03 28.08 16.28
N PRO A 152 1.75 28.41 16.10
CA PRO A 152 0.75 27.42 15.70
C PRO A 152 1.04 26.91 14.29
N ASN A 153 0.77 25.63 14.07
CA ASN A 153 0.90 24.94 12.79
C ASN A 153 -0.47 24.33 12.43
N ARG A 154 -0.81 24.27 11.15
CA ARG A 154 -1.99 23.57 10.61
C ARG A 154 -2.30 22.22 11.27
N PHE A 155 -1.27 21.46 11.62
CA PHE A 155 -1.43 20.11 12.15
C PHE A 155 -1.44 20.02 13.69
N ASN A 156 -1.35 21.13 14.42
CA ASN A 156 -1.25 21.15 15.88
C ASN A 156 -0.15 20.23 16.45
N ILE A 157 0.91 19.99 15.66
CA ILE A 157 2.05 19.17 16.06
C ILE A 157 2.97 20.01 16.94
N TRP A 158 3.26 19.50 18.13
CA TRP A 158 4.23 20.12 19.03
C TRP A 158 5.67 19.95 18.50
N PRO A 159 6.53 20.96 18.70
CA PRO A 159 7.93 20.86 18.34
C PRO A 159 8.62 19.73 19.11
N GLY A 160 9.72 19.23 18.54
CA GLY A 160 10.57 18.27 19.22
C GLY A 160 11.16 18.85 20.51
N TYR A 161 11.47 17.99 21.48
CA TYR A 161 11.98 18.41 22.79
C TYR A 161 13.30 19.20 22.76
N ARG A 162 14.06 19.10 21.67
CA ARG A 162 15.34 19.79 21.45
C ARG A 162 15.20 21.08 20.65
N TRP A 163 13.98 21.47 20.30
CA TRP A 163 13.77 22.73 19.62
C TRP A 163 14.18 23.88 20.56
N ASP A 164 14.83 24.91 20.03
CA ASP A 164 15.40 26.01 20.80
C ASP A 164 14.40 27.16 21.04
N GLY A 165 13.21 27.09 20.42
CA GLY A 165 12.20 28.13 20.51
C GLY A 165 12.35 29.27 19.50
N VAL A 166 13.39 29.23 18.65
CA VAL A 166 13.59 30.26 17.63
C VAL A 166 12.84 29.87 16.35
N ASP A 167 11.90 30.72 15.94
CA ASP A 167 11.19 30.55 14.67
C ASP A 167 12.13 30.87 13.50
N ARG A 168 12.29 29.88 12.61
CA ARG A 168 13.10 29.96 11.38
C ARG A 168 12.25 29.74 10.13
N SER A 169 10.96 30.06 10.20
CA SER A 169 10.02 29.86 9.11
C SER A 169 10.05 30.98 8.06
N ASN A 170 9.50 30.71 6.87
CA ASN A 170 9.21 31.71 5.84
C ASN A 170 7.87 32.45 6.10
N GLY A 171 7.28 32.31 7.29
CA GLY A 171 5.98 32.91 7.62
C GLY A 171 4.77 32.35 6.84
N PHE A 172 4.90 31.19 6.18
CA PHE A 172 3.82 30.58 5.39
C PHE A 172 2.59 30.26 6.25
N GLU A 173 2.78 29.62 7.40
CA GLU A 173 1.68 29.23 8.30
C GLU A 173 0.92 30.47 8.79
N GLN A 174 1.63 31.53 9.19
CA GLN A 174 1.03 32.80 9.61
C GLN A 174 0.17 33.42 8.50
N LYS A 175 0.72 33.53 7.29
CA LYS A 175 -0.01 34.05 6.11
C LYS A 175 -1.24 33.19 5.80
N ARG A 176 -1.14 31.87 5.96
CA ARG A 176 -2.24 30.93 5.73
C ARG A 176 -3.37 31.15 6.75
N PHE A 177 -3.05 31.29 8.04
CA PHE A 177 -4.06 31.57 9.06
C PHE A 177 -4.75 32.92 8.84
N ALA A 178 -4.00 33.96 8.48
CA ALA A 178 -4.57 35.26 8.12
C ALA A 178 -5.54 35.14 6.94
N ARG A 179 -5.17 34.39 5.89
CA ARG A 179 -6.04 34.13 4.73
C ARG A 179 -7.31 33.36 5.10
N LEU A 180 -7.22 32.39 6.00
CA LEU A 180 -8.40 31.64 6.47
C LEU A 180 -9.35 32.53 7.27
N ALA A 181 -8.81 33.38 8.15
CA ALA A 181 -9.59 34.34 8.91
C ALA A 181 -10.25 35.37 7.99
N SER A 182 -9.51 35.92 7.01
CA SER A 182 -10.07 36.87 6.04
C SER A 182 -11.16 36.23 5.19
N LYS A 183 -10.97 34.98 4.74
CA LYS A 183 -11.98 34.25 3.98
C LYS A 183 -13.27 34.07 4.79
N LYS A 184 -13.18 33.65 6.05
CA LYS A 184 -14.36 33.52 6.93
C LYS A 184 -15.06 34.86 7.15
N ALA A 185 -14.31 35.94 7.39
CA ALA A 185 -14.87 37.27 7.56
C ALA A 185 -15.63 37.74 6.29
N VAL A 186 -15.09 37.47 5.11
CA VAL A 186 -15.75 37.79 3.83
C VAL A 186 -17.01 36.93 3.63
N GLU A 187 -16.97 35.63 3.97
CA GLU A 187 -18.14 34.75 3.91
C GLU A 187 -19.28 35.25 4.83
N GLU A 188 -18.95 35.67 6.05
CA GLU A 188 -19.92 36.23 6.99
C GLU A 188 -20.52 37.55 6.51
N LEU A 189 -19.70 38.44 5.95
CA LEU A 189 -20.16 39.71 5.37
C LEU A 189 -21.02 39.48 4.14
N ALA A 190 -20.62 38.55 3.26
CA ALA A 190 -21.37 38.19 2.07
C ALA A 190 -22.74 37.58 2.44
N TYR A 191 -22.78 36.73 3.47
CA TYR A 191 -24.04 36.19 3.98
C TYR A 191 -24.98 37.30 4.46
N LYS A 192 -24.49 38.21 5.32
CA LYS A 192 -25.27 39.37 5.79
C LYS A 192 -25.79 40.22 4.63
N TRP A 193 -24.92 40.54 3.68
CA TRP A 193 -25.29 41.31 2.48
C TRP A 193 -26.34 40.61 1.63
N SER A 194 -26.26 39.28 1.49
CA SER A 194 -27.20 38.50 0.68
C SER A 194 -28.60 38.40 1.29
N VAL A 195 -28.72 38.57 2.61
CA VAL A 195 -29.96 38.42 3.38
C VAL A 195 -30.64 39.78 3.63
N GLU A 196 -29.94 40.90 3.42
CA GLU A 196 -30.43 42.25 3.78
C GLU A 196 -31.72 42.66 3.05
N ASP A 197 -31.94 42.17 1.82
CA ASP A 197 -33.06 42.58 0.93
C ASP A 197 -34.12 41.46 0.75
N MET A 198 -34.06 40.41 1.59
CA MET A 198 -34.98 39.26 1.59
C MET A 198 -35.88 39.29 2.82
#